data_AF-M0APP5-F1
#
_entry.id   AF-M0APP5-F1
#
_cell.length_a   1.000
_cell.length_b   1.000
_cell.length_c   1.000
_cell.angle_alpha   90.00
_cell.angle_beta   90.00
_cell.angle_gamma   90.00
#
_symmetry.space_group_name_H-M   'P 1'
#
loop_
_entity.id
_entity.type
_entity.pdbx_description
1 polymer ?
#
loop_
_entity_poly.entity_id
_entity_poly.type
_entity_poly.pdbx_seq_one_letter_code
_entity_poly.pdbx_strand_id
1 'polypeptide(L)'
;MQAKIRKETDDGYGVLVTDNNEIEHKIGICYDGEIDGHIQNGYPDKPAKRTHSEGEHIGHARKYAQYYVAQETEHDTIPWDLDADRFEDVRQALQSLSDDKIETVFGDLLDQSLSHYDNDPNVDIGDTTRPHELPEDMIGSEGAVGYKQEICLDAAGDIEAVSGIGVEYYVARGERRTVWHGDAPDREPDACVDITPAPLTDPAPFRDYLDYNLRCQVRDCYLMRGMEPPEEYKVLGHGQYRFTGKYDNFDLYPPYHLIDADIPGYTHEFRPDLPITWEELVEMTDPGRNDSIYSQIKGALFSR
;
A
#
# COMPACT_ATOMS: atom_id res chain seq x y z
N MET A 1 -4.89 21.94 -3.20
CA MET A 1 -3.52 22.18 -3.68
C MET A 1 -3.57 22.88 -5.03
N GLN A 2 -2.68 23.83 -5.29
CA GLN A 2 -2.47 24.45 -6.61
C GLN A 2 -0.97 24.70 -6.81
N ALA A 3 -0.47 24.63 -8.04
CA ALA A 3 0.95 24.85 -8.32
C ALA A 3 1.18 25.60 -9.62
N LYS A 4 2.37 26.18 -9.75
CA LYS A 4 2.88 26.79 -10.97
C LYS A 4 4.40 26.78 -10.99
N ILE A 5 4.99 26.33 -12.10
CA ILE A 5 6.42 26.50 -12.38
C ILE A 5 6.68 27.99 -12.64
N ARG A 6 7.58 28.58 -11.86
CA ARG A 6 7.95 30.02 -11.93
C ARG A 6 9.26 30.25 -12.63
N LYS A 7 10.16 29.27 -12.60
CA LYS A 7 11.49 29.35 -13.15
C LYS A 7 11.99 27.95 -13.48
N GLU A 8 12.68 27.82 -14.59
CA GLU A 8 13.59 26.72 -14.89
C GLU A 8 15.03 27.20 -14.65
N THR A 9 15.85 26.33 -14.10
CA THR A 9 17.27 26.52 -13.84
C THR A 9 18.08 25.44 -14.54
N ASP A 10 19.40 25.54 -14.52
CA ASP A 10 20.27 24.55 -15.18
C ASP A 10 20.15 23.14 -14.56
N ASP A 11 19.67 23.04 -13.32
CA ASP A 11 19.58 21.79 -12.56
C ASP A 11 18.14 21.44 -12.11
N GLY A 12 17.10 22.15 -12.58
CA GLY A 12 15.72 21.89 -12.15
C GLY A 12 14.73 23.06 -12.25
N TYR A 13 13.73 23.09 -11.36
CA TYR A 13 12.60 24.01 -11.38
C TYR A 13 12.34 24.69 -10.03
N GLY A 14 11.98 25.97 -10.10
CA GLY A 14 11.37 26.70 -9.00
C GLY A 14 9.85 26.69 -9.12
N VAL A 15 9.18 26.00 -8.20
CA VAL A 15 7.72 25.81 -8.15
C VAL A 15 7.12 26.65 -7.03
N LEU A 16 6.02 27.35 -7.32
CA LEU A 16 5.16 27.95 -6.31
C LEU A 16 3.97 27.01 -6.08
N VAL A 17 3.79 26.53 -4.85
CA VAL A 17 2.64 25.71 -4.44
C VAL A 17 1.80 26.48 -3.43
N THR A 18 0.48 26.45 -3.58
CA THR A 18 -0.48 26.87 -2.56
C THR A 18 -1.13 25.64 -1.97
N ASP A 19 -0.97 25.45 -0.66
CA ASP A 19 -1.53 24.29 0.02
C ASP A 19 -3.03 24.43 0.34
N ASN A 20 -3.61 23.42 1.00
CA ASN A 20 -5.04 23.43 1.36
C ASN A 20 -5.41 24.43 2.45
N ASN A 21 -4.43 25.02 3.13
CA ASN A 21 -4.62 26.09 4.12
C ASN A 21 -4.31 27.48 3.53
N GLU A 22 -4.24 27.57 2.20
CA GLU A 22 -3.93 28.80 1.45
C GLU A 22 -2.54 29.37 1.75
N ILE A 23 -1.61 28.55 2.24
CA ILE A 23 -0.22 28.94 2.48
C ILE A 23 0.58 28.77 1.20
N GLU A 24 1.37 29.79 0.84
CA GLU A 24 2.29 29.74 -0.28
C GLU A 24 3.64 29.15 0.11
N HIS A 25 4.10 28.20 -0.72
CA HIS A 25 5.37 27.51 -0.63
C HIS A 25 6.19 27.77 -1.88
N LYS A 26 7.45 28.18 -1.72
CA LYS A 26 8.43 28.25 -2.80
C LYS A 26 9.36 27.07 -2.67
N ILE A 27 9.35 26.20 -3.67
CA ILE A 27 10.02 24.91 -3.63
C ILE A 27 10.96 24.81 -4.84
N GLY A 28 12.22 24.46 -4.60
CA GLY A 28 13.17 24.05 -5.64
C GLY A 28 13.11 22.54 -5.80
N ILE A 29 12.95 22.07 -7.03
CA ILE A 29 12.90 20.65 -7.41
C ILE A 29 13.98 20.40 -8.45
N CYS A 30 14.90 19.48 -8.19
CA CYS A 30 15.89 19.01 -9.16
C CYS A 30 15.24 18.15 -10.25
N TYR A 31 15.93 17.93 -11.37
CA TYR A 31 15.42 17.08 -12.45
C TYR A 31 15.17 15.61 -12.07
N ASP A 32 15.81 15.13 -11.00
CA ASP A 32 15.58 13.80 -10.40
C ASP A 32 14.53 13.82 -9.27
N GLY A 33 13.92 14.97 -9.03
CA GLY A 33 12.92 15.17 -7.99
C GLY A 33 13.47 15.49 -6.59
N GLU A 34 14.79 15.60 -6.40
CA GLU A 34 15.34 16.05 -5.12
C GLU A 34 14.83 17.46 -4.75
N ILE A 35 14.50 17.68 -3.47
CA ILE A 35 14.08 18.99 -2.98
C ILE A 35 15.31 19.84 -2.63
N ASP A 36 15.74 20.70 -3.55
CA ASP A 36 16.88 21.62 -3.36
C ASP A 36 16.56 22.79 -2.39
N GLY A 37 15.28 23.13 -2.22
CA GLY A 37 14.91 24.18 -1.28
C GLY A 37 13.42 24.24 -1.00
N HIS A 38 13.05 24.71 0.20
CA HIS A 38 11.65 24.94 0.56
C HIS A 38 11.54 26.13 1.53
N ILE A 39 10.86 27.19 1.09
CA ILE A 39 10.55 28.38 1.89
C ILE A 39 9.03 28.59 1.95
N GLN A 40 8.51 28.86 3.15
CA GLN A 40 7.11 29.21 3.43
C GLN A 40 7.05 30.06 4.71
N ASN A 41 5.96 30.79 4.95
CA ASN A 41 5.80 31.65 6.15
C ASN A 41 4.54 31.34 6.99
N GLY A 42 3.76 30.31 6.63
CA GLY A 42 2.52 29.91 7.33
C GLY A 42 2.74 28.99 8.53
N TYR A 43 3.85 28.26 8.56
CA TYR A 43 4.19 27.25 9.56
C TYR A 43 5.54 27.52 10.22
N PRO A 44 5.80 27.04 11.45
CA PRO A 44 7.10 27.20 12.11
C PRO A 44 8.28 26.66 11.29
N ASP A 45 9.40 27.39 11.24
CA ASP A 45 10.62 26.93 10.52
C ASP A 45 11.29 25.71 11.16
N LYS A 46 11.25 25.62 12.49
CA LYS A 46 11.88 24.52 13.23
C LYS A 46 10.92 23.34 13.31
N PRO A 47 11.30 22.14 12.81
CA PRO A 47 10.41 20.96 12.85
C PRO A 47 9.89 20.64 14.26
N ALA A 48 10.74 20.75 15.29
CA ALA A 48 10.35 20.52 16.68
C ALA A 48 9.32 21.51 17.25
N LYS A 49 8.98 22.58 16.50
CA LYS A 49 7.93 23.53 16.86
C LYS A 49 6.62 23.31 16.10
N ARG A 50 6.58 22.37 15.16
CA ARG A 50 5.40 22.08 14.34
C ARG A 50 4.52 21.05 15.03
N THR A 51 3.21 21.16 14.84
CA THR A 51 2.31 20.02 15.06
C THR A 51 2.52 18.96 13.96
N HIS A 52 1.98 17.75 14.16
CA HIS A 52 1.99 16.72 13.12
C HIS A 52 1.31 17.22 11.83
N SER A 53 0.16 17.89 11.95
CA SER A 53 -0.58 18.45 10.82
C SER A 53 0.21 19.53 10.06
N GLU A 54 0.84 20.47 10.77
CA GLU A 54 1.68 21.50 10.13
C GLU A 54 2.89 20.89 9.40
N GLY A 55 3.51 19.87 10.00
CA GLY A 55 4.57 19.11 9.34
C GLY A 55 4.08 18.39 8.08
N GLU A 56 2.87 17.84 8.14
CA GLU A 56 2.27 17.10 7.04
C GLU A 56 1.89 18.01 5.86
N HIS A 57 1.34 19.20 6.09
CA HIS A 57 1.05 20.18 5.02
C HIS A 57 2.33 20.60 4.25
N ILE A 58 3.45 20.79 4.96
CA ILE A 58 4.76 21.01 4.33
C ILE A 58 5.17 19.80 3.49
N GLY A 59 4.90 18.59 3.99
CA GLY A 59 5.14 17.33 3.27
C GLY A 59 4.25 17.17 2.04
N HIS A 60 2.98 17.59 2.10
CA HIS A 60 2.06 17.64 0.97
C HIS A 60 2.56 18.58 -0.11
N ALA A 61 2.96 19.80 0.27
CA ALA A 61 3.44 20.79 -0.68
C ALA A 61 4.67 20.30 -1.48
N ARG A 62 5.60 19.58 -0.82
CA ARG A 62 6.76 18.97 -1.49
C ARG A 62 6.36 17.89 -2.48
N LYS A 63 5.56 16.91 -2.06
CA LYS A 63 5.12 15.81 -2.95
C LYS A 63 4.23 16.31 -4.09
N TYR A 64 3.41 17.32 -3.84
CA TYR A 64 2.58 17.95 -4.85
C TYR A 64 3.44 18.73 -5.86
N ALA A 65 4.53 19.38 -5.44
CA ALA A 65 5.48 20.02 -6.35
C ALA A 65 6.19 19.02 -7.28
N GLN A 66 6.67 17.90 -6.72
CA GLN A 66 7.24 16.78 -7.51
C GLN A 66 6.22 16.29 -8.54
N TYR A 67 5.02 15.90 -8.08
CA TYR A 67 3.93 15.48 -8.96
C TYR A 67 3.64 16.51 -10.06
N TYR A 68 3.52 17.79 -9.71
CA TYR A 68 3.23 18.84 -10.69
C TYR A 68 4.34 19.02 -11.74
N VAL A 69 5.62 18.89 -11.35
CA VAL A 69 6.74 18.94 -12.31
C VAL A 69 6.69 17.74 -13.25
N ALA A 70 6.47 16.53 -12.73
CA ALA A 70 6.36 15.33 -13.55
C ALA A 70 5.20 15.37 -14.55
N GLN A 71 4.08 16.02 -14.19
CA GLN A 71 2.93 16.16 -15.09
C GLN A 71 3.13 17.24 -16.18
N GLU A 72 3.91 18.28 -15.90
CA GLU A 72 4.05 19.46 -16.78
C GLU A 72 5.34 19.45 -17.59
N THR A 73 6.23 18.47 -17.36
CA THR A 73 7.56 18.39 -17.98
C THR A 73 7.90 16.95 -18.38
N GLU A 74 9.07 16.75 -18.96
CA GLU A 74 9.61 15.42 -19.33
C GLU A 74 10.37 14.72 -18.20
N HIS A 75 10.48 15.38 -17.03
CA HIS A 75 11.28 14.87 -15.92
C HIS A 75 10.45 14.05 -14.94
N ASP A 76 10.85 12.79 -14.76
CA ASP A 76 10.30 11.94 -13.71
C ASP A 76 10.89 12.35 -12.35
N THR A 77 10.10 13.10 -11.60
CA THR A 77 10.48 13.64 -10.28
C THR A 77 9.73 12.97 -9.13
N ILE A 78 8.89 11.97 -9.43
CA ILE A 78 8.10 11.27 -8.43
C ILE A 78 8.91 10.07 -7.95
N PRO A 79 9.16 9.93 -6.64
CA PRO A 79 9.78 8.71 -6.12
C PRO A 79 8.94 7.48 -6.49
N TRP A 80 9.59 6.38 -6.90
CA TRP A 80 8.90 5.16 -7.33
C TRP A 80 7.89 4.65 -6.28
N ASP A 81 8.20 4.82 -5.00
CA ASP A 81 7.35 4.40 -3.86
C ASP A 81 6.17 5.35 -3.59
N LEU A 82 5.96 6.34 -4.45
CA LEU A 82 4.91 7.34 -4.41
C LEU A 82 4.31 7.58 -5.80
N ASP A 83 4.57 6.71 -6.77
CA ASP A 83 4.10 6.88 -8.13
C ASP A 83 2.81 6.08 -8.37
N ALA A 84 1.71 6.82 -8.54
CA ALA A 84 0.39 6.23 -8.72
C ALA A 84 0.26 5.57 -10.10
N ASP A 85 0.94 6.11 -11.12
CA ASP A 85 0.85 5.60 -12.49
C ASP A 85 1.62 4.28 -12.59
N ARG A 86 2.82 4.20 -11.98
CA ARG A 86 3.57 2.93 -11.88
C ARG A 86 2.81 1.86 -11.11
N PHE A 87 2.13 2.23 -10.01
CA PHE A 87 1.29 1.28 -9.29
C PHE A 87 0.14 0.77 -10.14
N GLU A 88 -0.47 1.62 -10.98
CA GLU A 88 -1.52 1.22 -11.90
C GLU A 88 -0.99 0.29 -13.00
N ASP A 89 0.21 0.54 -13.54
CA ASP A 89 0.85 -0.34 -14.52
C ASP A 89 1.10 -1.74 -13.91
N VAL A 90 1.59 -1.81 -12.67
CA VAL A 90 1.77 -3.10 -11.97
C VAL A 90 0.44 -3.79 -11.69
N ARG A 91 -0.62 -3.05 -11.36
CA ARG A 91 -1.98 -3.61 -11.20
C ARG A 91 -2.49 -4.24 -12.49
N GLN A 92 -2.31 -3.57 -13.63
CA GLN A 92 -2.66 -4.13 -14.94
C GLN A 92 -1.83 -5.40 -15.24
N ALA A 93 -0.53 -5.37 -14.95
CA ALA A 93 0.35 -6.52 -15.15
C ALA A 93 -0.09 -7.71 -14.28
N LEU A 94 -0.42 -7.50 -13.00
CA LEU A 94 -0.98 -8.50 -12.10
C LEU A 94 -2.25 -9.12 -12.68
N GLN A 95 -3.22 -8.30 -13.07
CA GLN A 95 -4.51 -8.75 -13.63
C GLN A 95 -4.36 -9.57 -14.92
N SER A 96 -3.28 -9.39 -15.66
CA SER A 96 -2.98 -10.16 -16.87
C SER A 96 -2.34 -11.53 -16.61
N LEU A 97 -1.84 -11.79 -15.39
CA LEU A 97 -1.23 -13.06 -15.04
C LEU A 97 -2.24 -14.21 -15.00
N SER A 98 -1.82 -15.36 -15.54
CA SER A 98 -2.49 -16.64 -15.33
C SER A 98 -2.18 -17.21 -13.93
N ASP A 99 -3.04 -18.07 -13.43
CA ASP A 99 -2.87 -18.76 -12.13
C ASP A 99 -1.48 -19.43 -11.99
N ASP A 100 -1.05 -20.21 -13.00
CA ASP A 100 0.27 -20.85 -13.03
C ASP A 100 1.43 -19.84 -12.87
N LYS A 101 1.25 -18.61 -13.39
CA LYS A 101 2.26 -17.55 -13.31
C LYS A 101 2.24 -16.87 -11.95
N ILE A 102 1.07 -16.72 -11.34
CA ILE A 102 0.95 -16.20 -9.98
C ILE A 102 1.66 -17.16 -9.02
N GLU A 103 1.42 -18.47 -9.12
CA GLU A 103 2.10 -19.47 -8.29
C GLU A 103 3.63 -19.42 -8.51
N THR A 104 4.07 -19.31 -9.76
CA THR A 104 5.51 -19.23 -10.07
C THR A 104 6.19 -17.98 -9.48
N VAL A 105 5.51 -16.82 -9.49
CA VAL A 105 6.11 -15.53 -9.13
C VAL A 105 5.89 -15.19 -7.65
N PHE A 106 4.69 -15.47 -7.14
CA PHE A 106 4.22 -15.08 -5.81
C PHE A 106 3.91 -16.27 -4.89
N GLY A 107 4.17 -17.51 -5.31
CA GLY A 107 3.89 -18.73 -4.53
C GLY A 107 4.55 -18.72 -3.16
N ASP A 108 5.84 -18.36 -3.07
CA ASP A 108 6.52 -18.26 -1.78
C ASP A 108 5.87 -17.18 -0.88
N LEU A 109 5.41 -16.06 -1.44
CA LEU A 109 4.72 -15.02 -0.66
C LEU A 109 3.34 -15.50 -0.19
N LEU A 110 2.62 -16.23 -1.04
CA LEU A 110 1.35 -16.88 -0.71
C LEU A 110 1.52 -17.88 0.44
N ASP A 111 2.48 -18.81 0.33
CA ASP A 111 2.78 -19.80 1.35
C ASP A 111 3.22 -19.13 2.66
N GLN A 112 4.05 -18.09 2.57
CA GLN A 112 4.49 -17.30 3.72
C GLN A 112 3.31 -16.64 4.44
N SER A 113 2.37 -16.05 3.69
CA SER A 113 1.15 -15.44 4.22
C SER A 113 0.23 -16.49 4.87
N LEU A 114 -0.04 -17.59 4.16
CA LEU A 114 -0.94 -18.66 4.61
C LEU A 114 -0.41 -19.40 5.84
N SER A 115 0.92 -19.48 6.00
CA SER A 115 1.56 -20.15 7.15
C SER A 115 1.26 -19.52 8.52
N HIS A 116 0.64 -18.34 8.60
CA HIS A 116 0.16 -17.75 9.85
C HIS A 116 -1.08 -18.45 10.40
N TYR A 117 -1.74 -19.26 9.58
CA TYR A 117 -3.02 -19.87 9.89
C TYR A 117 -2.92 -21.38 10.15
N ASP A 118 -1.72 -21.93 10.33
CA ASP A 118 -1.45 -23.34 10.63
C ASP A 118 -2.19 -23.85 11.89
N ASN A 119 -2.41 -22.96 12.85
CA ASN A 119 -3.11 -23.23 14.09
C ASN A 119 -4.58 -22.76 14.08
N ASP A 120 -5.07 -22.17 12.98
CA ASP A 120 -6.47 -21.77 12.85
C ASP A 120 -7.31 -22.97 12.41
N PRO A 121 -8.22 -23.49 13.25
CA PRO A 121 -9.02 -24.66 12.92
C PRO A 121 -10.03 -24.43 11.79
N ASN A 122 -10.20 -23.19 11.32
CA ASN A 122 -11.10 -22.86 10.23
C ASN A 122 -10.37 -22.70 8.90
N VAL A 123 -9.03 -22.65 8.88
CA VAL A 123 -8.24 -22.45 7.66
C VAL A 123 -7.55 -23.76 7.29
N ASP A 124 -7.80 -24.26 6.08
CA ASP A 124 -7.02 -25.38 5.55
C ASP A 124 -5.80 -24.87 4.82
N ILE A 125 -4.65 -25.03 5.45
CA ILE A 125 -3.38 -24.68 4.85
C ILE A 125 -2.78 -25.86 4.06
N GLY A 126 -3.42 -27.04 4.04
CA GLY A 126 -2.91 -28.23 3.36
C GLY A 126 -1.51 -28.62 3.81
N ASP A 127 -0.63 -28.90 2.85
CA ASP A 127 0.79 -29.22 3.08
C ASP A 127 1.68 -27.95 3.07
N THR A 128 1.10 -26.75 3.13
CA THR A 128 1.84 -25.48 3.10
C THR A 128 2.84 -25.43 4.26
N THR A 129 4.06 -25.01 3.96
CA THR A 129 5.09 -24.75 4.97
C THR A 129 5.55 -23.32 4.89
N ARG A 130 5.98 -22.75 6.02
CA ARG A 130 6.51 -21.40 6.08
C ARG A 130 7.86 -21.32 5.33
N PRO A 131 7.99 -20.55 4.23
CA PRO A 131 9.24 -20.46 3.47
C PRO A 131 10.39 -19.83 4.26
N HIS A 132 10.09 -18.82 5.08
CA HIS A 132 11.05 -18.11 5.92
C HIS A 132 10.58 -18.02 7.36
N GLU A 133 11.45 -18.43 8.28
CA GLU A 133 11.22 -18.35 9.72
C GLU A 133 10.96 -16.90 10.16
N LEU A 134 10.07 -16.74 11.13
CA LEU A 134 9.85 -15.42 11.71
C LEU A 134 11.03 -15.03 12.61
N PRO A 135 11.43 -13.75 12.60
CA PRO A 135 12.54 -13.26 13.41
C PRO A 135 12.34 -13.51 14.91
N GLU A 136 13.32 -14.14 15.57
CA GLU A 136 13.27 -14.42 17.02
C GLU A 136 13.22 -13.15 17.88
N ASP A 137 13.70 -12.03 17.37
CA ASP A 137 13.73 -10.73 18.04
C ASP A 137 12.46 -9.90 17.85
N MET A 138 11.45 -10.44 17.16
CA MET A 138 10.18 -9.72 16.97
C MET A 138 9.40 -9.53 18.27
N ILE A 139 8.75 -8.39 18.40
CA ILE A 139 7.82 -8.07 19.48
C ILE A 139 6.40 -8.02 18.92
N GLY A 140 5.50 -8.78 19.54
CA GLY A 140 4.09 -8.86 19.14
C GLY A 140 3.67 -10.29 18.80
N SER A 141 2.45 -10.44 18.32
CA SER A 141 1.97 -11.70 17.73
C SER A 141 2.49 -11.84 16.31
N GLU A 142 2.51 -13.07 15.77
CA GLU A 142 2.86 -13.33 14.36
C GLU A 142 2.01 -12.48 13.40
N GLY A 143 0.72 -12.28 13.70
CA GLY A 143 -0.16 -11.42 12.89
C GLY A 143 0.19 -9.92 12.89
N ALA A 144 1.22 -9.47 13.62
CA ALA A 144 1.76 -8.11 13.53
C ALA A 144 2.92 -7.98 12.52
N VAL A 145 3.35 -9.11 11.95
CA VAL A 145 4.32 -9.18 10.86
C VAL A 145 3.63 -8.79 9.55
N GLY A 146 4.30 -7.98 8.75
CA GLY A 146 3.91 -7.66 7.38
C GLY A 146 4.93 -8.21 6.40
N TYR A 147 4.52 -8.34 5.14
CA TYR A 147 5.38 -8.83 4.07
C TYR A 147 5.46 -7.85 2.93
N LYS A 148 6.67 -7.73 2.38
CA LYS A 148 6.97 -6.89 1.23
C LYS A 148 7.55 -7.73 0.10
N GLN A 149 7.18 -7.38 -1.11
CA GLN A 149 7.81 -7.91 -2.31
C GLN A 149 7.82 -6.84 -3.40
N GLU A 150 9.01 -6.53 -3.89
CA GLU A 150 9.23 -5.56 -4.95
C GLU A 150 8.95 -6.22 -6.30
N ILE A 151 8.35 -5.47 -7.22
CA ILE A 151 7.91 -5.93 -8.53
C ILE A 151 8.54 -5.03 -9.59
N CYS A 152 9.16 -5.64 -10.60
CA CYS A 152 9.73 -4.98 -11.77
C CYS A 152 9.01 -5.41 -13.04
N LEU A 153 8.65 -4.44 -13.88
CA LEU A 153 8.08 -4.63 -15.19
C LEU A 153 9.15 -4.55 -16.28
N ASP A 154 8.97 -5.32 -17.35
CA ASP A 154 9.73 -5.17 -18.57
C ASP A 154 9.19 -4.02 -19.44
N ALA A 155 9.81 -3.81 -20.61
CA ALA A 155 9.42 -2.77 -21.54
C ALA A 155 8.04 -3.00 -22.21
N ALA A 156 7.47 -4.20 -22.10
CA ALA A 156 6.12 -4.51 -22.58
C ALA A 156 5.05 -4.29 -21.51
N GLY A 157 5.46 -4.03 -20.26
CA GLY A 157 4.56 -3.89 -19.10
C GLY A 157 4.24 -5.23 -18.44
N ASP A 158 4.95 -6.31 -18.79
CA ASP A 158 4.79 -7.61 -18.14
C ASP A 158 5.70 -7.71 -16.91
N ILE A 159 5.30 -8.48 -15.89
CA ILE A 159 6.15 -8.72 -14.71
C ILE A 159 7.38 -9.53 -15.13
N GLU A 160 8.55 -8.87 -15.07
CA GLU A 160 9.85 -9.44 -15.44
C GLU A 160 10.49 -10.17 -14.26
N ALA A 161 10.44 -9.53 -13.10
CA ALA A 161 11.11 -10.00 -11.90
C ALA A 161 10.40 -9.50 -10.64
N VAL A 162 10.57 -10.26 -9.56
CA VAL A 162 10.20 -9.86 -8.21
C VAL A 162 11.40 -10.04 -7.29
N SER A 163 11.46 -9.24 -6.22
CA SER A 163 12.42 -9.50 -5.15
C SER A 163 12.07 -10.77 -4.38
N GLY A 164 13.00 -11.20 -3.54
CA GLY A 164 12.70 -12.03 -2.39
C GLY A 164 11.72 -11.36 -1.41
N ILE A 165 11.36 -12.07 -0.34
CA ILE A 165 10.36 -11.61 0.62
C ILE A 165 11.01 -10.74 1.69
N GLY A 166 10.51 -9.53 1.86
CA GLY A 166 10.81 -8.64 2.97
C GLY A 166 9.90 -8.94 4.16
N VAL A 167 10.42 -9.50 5.23
CA VAL A 167 9.69 -9.72 6.48
C VAL A 167 9.79 -8.46 7.34
N GLU A 168 8.68 -7.74 7.50
CA GLU A 168 8.60 -6.51 8.28
C GLU A 168 7.94 -6.75 9.64
N TYR A 169 8.62 -6.36 10.72
CA TYR A 169 8.17 -6.66 12.09
C TYR A 169 8.63 -5.60 13.08
N TYR A 170 8.00 -5.57 14.25
CA TYR A 170 8.37 -4.66 15.32
C TYR A 170 9.55 -5.20 16.13
N VAL A 171 10.58 -4.37 16.32
CA VAL A 171 11.71 -4.64 17.23
C VAL A 171 11.59 -3.85 18.54
N ALA A 172 10.82 -2.76 18.52
CA ALA A 172 10.42 -1.99 19.69
C ALA A 172 9.10 -1.26 19.39
N ARG A 173 8.48 -0.66 20.41
CA ARG A 173 7.25 0.12 20.22
C ARG A 173 7.50 1.27 19.24
N GLY A 174 6.86 1.22 18.08
CA GLY A 174 6.98 2.25 17.04
C GLY A 174 8.24 2.13 16.18
N GLU A 175 9.04 1.08 16.35
CA GLU A 175 10.22 0.79 15.54
C GLU A 175 10.04 -0.55 14.84
N ARG A 176 10.06 -0.49 13.50
CA ARG A 176 9.98 -1.68 12.64
C ARG A 176 11.27 -1.87 11.86
N ARG A 177 11.55 -3.13 11.55
CA ARG A 177 12.66 -3.57 10.73
C ARG A 177 12.11 -4.44 9.60
N THR A 178 12.71 -4.32 8.42
CA THR A 178 12.52 -5.26 7.32
C THR A 178 13.77 -6.12 7.16
N VAL A 179 13.61 -7.44 7.07
CA VAL A 179 14.66 -8.38 6.70
C VAL A 179 14.29 -9.03 5.38
N TRP A 180 15.15 -8.89 4.38
CA TRP A 180 14.92 -9.44 3.04
C TRP A 180 15.52 -10.84 2.91
N HIS A 181 14.73 -11.75 2.34
CA HIS A 181 15.11 -13.14 2.08
C HIS A 181 15.01 -13.44 0.58
N GLY A 182 16.17 -13.66 -0.05
CA GLY A 182 16.28 -13.81 -1.50
C GLY A 182 16.97 -12.61 -2.15
N ASP A 183 17.08 -12.65 -3.46
CA ASP A 183 17.72 -11.59 -4.25
C ASP A 183 16.72 -10.47 -4.58
N ALA A 184 17.21 -9.27 -4.82
CA ALA A 184 16.43 -8.17 -5.37
C ALA A 184 17.00 -7.79 -6.75
N PRO A 185 16.16 -7.36 -7.71
CA PRO A 185 16.65 -6.80 -8.97
C PRO A 185 17.63 -5.65 -8.74
N ASP A 186 18.68 -5.56 -9.57
CA ASP A 186 19.68 -4.47 -9.52
C ASP A 186 19.17 -3.21 -10.24
N ARG A 187 17.97 -2.73 -9.83
CA ARG A 187 17.30 -1.52 -10.30
C ARG A 187 16.23 -1.07 -9.30
N GLU A 188 15.73 0.15 -9.47
CA GLU A 188 14.52 0.57 -8.77
C GLU A 188 13.30 -0.24 -9.26
N PRO A 189 12.45 -0.72 -8.33
CA PRO A 189 11.24 -1.42 -8.69
C PRO A 189 10.14 -0.46 -9.18
N ASP A 190 9.15 -1.04 -9.85
CA ASP A 190 7.98 -0.29 -10.33
C ASP A 190 6.90 -0.21 -9.23
N ALA A 191 6.81 -1.23 -8.37
CA ALA A 191 6.01 -1.17 -7.15
C ALA A 191 6.56 -2.11 -6.07
N CYS A 192 6.05 -1.98 -4.85
CA CYS A 192 6.27 -2.95 -3.77
C CYS A 192 4.94 -3.22 -3.10
N VAL A 193 4.46 -4.46 -3.12
CA VAL A 193 3.31 -4.85 -2.30
C VAL A 193 3.73 -4.80 -0.83
N ASP A 194 2.80 -4.38 0.04
CA ASP A 194 3.03 -4.25 1.49
C ASP A 194 1.79 -4.80 2.20
N ILE A 195 1.82 -6.10 2.48
CA ILE A 195 0.64 -6.87 2.87
C ILE A 195 0.74 -7.39 4.31
N THR A 196 -0.42 -7.59 4.90
CA THR A 196 -0.57 -8.40 6.12
C THR A 196 -0.92 -9.83 5.74
N PRO A 197 -0.62 -10.83 6.58
CA PRO A 197 -1.08 -12.19 6.38
C PRO A 197 -2.59 -12.23 6.12
N ALA A 198 -2.98 -13.00 5.12
CA ALA A 198 -4.36 -13.26 4.75
C ALA A 198 -4.57 -14.78 4.53
N PRO A 199 -5.73 -15.34 4.93
CA PRO A 199 -6.02 -16.77 4.83
C PRO A 199 -6.47 -17.12 3.40
N LEU A 200 -5.63 -16.85 2.41
CA LEU A 200 -5.87 -17.12 1.00
C LEU A 200 -5.08 -18.37 0.61
N THR A 201 -5.76 -19.34 0.03
CA THR A 201 -5.18 -20.64 -0.38
C THR A 201 -4.92 -20.72 -1.87
N ASP A 202 -5.71 -20.00 -2.67
CA ASP A 202 -5.65 -20.07 -4.13
C ASP A 202 -4.86 -18.87 -4.71
N PRO A 203 -4.03 -19.07 -5.76
CA PRO A 203 -3.25 -18.00 -6.38
C PRO A 203 -4.08 -16.84 -6.93
N ALA A 204 -5.25 -17.10 -7.53
CA ALA A 204 -6.08 -16.04 -8.13
C ALA A 204 -6.63 -15.03 -7.09
N PRO A 205 -7.29 -15.45 -5.99
CA PRO A 205 -7.65 -14.54 -4.90
C PRO A 205 -6.45 -13.82 -4.28
N PHE A 206 -5.28 -14.46 -4.25
CA PHE A 206 -4.05 -13.82 -3.76
C PHE A 206 -3.59 -12.69 -4.68
N ARG A 207 -3.58 -12.88 -6.00
CA ARG A 207 -3.33 -11.79 -6.97
C ARG A 207 -4.30 -10.63 -6.74
N ASP A 208 -5.59 -10.92 -6.56
CA ASP A 208 -6.60 -9.88 -6.35
C ASP A 208 -6.37 -9.10 -5.04
N TYR A 209 -5.83 -9.77 -4.01
CA TYR A 209 -5.40 -9.12 -2.78
C TYR A 209 -4.19 -8.20 -2.99
N LEU A 210 -3.20 -8.64 -3.77
CA LEU A 210 -2.04 -7.81 -4.15
C LEU A 210 -2.47 -6.59 -4.99
N ASP A 211 -3.38 -6.77 -5.96
CA ASP A 211 -3.97 -5.67 -6.74
C ASP A 211 -4.68 -4.66 -5.83
N TYR A 212 -5.49 -5.17 -4.89
CA TYR A 212 -6.22 -4.31 -3.97
C TYR A 212 -5.30 -3.54 -3.02
N ASN A 213 -4.21 -4.16 -2.56
CA ASN A 213 -3.17 -3.47 -1.80
C ASN A 213 -2.60 -2.30 -2.62
N LEU A 214 -2.20 -2.53 -3.88
CA LEU A 214 -1.70 -1.47 -4.76
C LEU A 214 -2.76 -0.39 -5.03
N ARG A 215 -4.03 -0.75 -5.17
CA ARG A 215 -5.15 0.23 -5.25
C ARG A 215 -5.21 1.13 -4.00
N CYS A 216 -5.00 0.55 -2.82
CA CYS A 216 -4.87 1.32 -1.57
C CYS A 216 -3.59 2.17 -1.54
N GLN A 217 -2.51 1.73 -2.18
CA GLN A 217 -1.30 2.57 -2.31
C GLN A 217 -1.50 3.73 -3.28
N VAL A 218 -2.26 3.56 -4.36
CA VAL A 218 -2.66 4.66 -5.26
C VAL A 218 -3.45 5.72 -4.48
N ARG A 219 -4.43 5.30 -3.67
CA ARG A 219 -5.13 6.20 -2.73
C ARG A 219 -4.15 6.98 -1.87
N ASP A 220 -3.21 6.27 -1.25
CA ASP A 220 -2.23 6.88 -0.36
C ASP A 220 -1.38 7.94 -1.08
N CYS A 221 -1.01 7.72 -2.36
CA CYS A 221 -0.28 8.70 -3.16
C CYS A 221 -1.02 10.04 -3.29
N TYR A 222 -2.34 10.01 -3.52
CA TYR A 222 -3.15 11.24 -3.54
C TYR A 222 -3.20 11.91 -2.17
N LEU A 223 -3.51 11.15 -1.12
CA LEU A 223 -3.64 11.67 0.24
C LEU A 223 -2.31 12.31 0.73
N MET A 224 -1.18 11.69 0.43
CA MET A 224 0.15 12.19 0.80
C MET A 224 0.58 13.43 0.03
N ARG A 225 -0.13 13.78 -1.05
CA ARG A 225 0.00 15.05 -1.79
C ARG A 225 -1.03 16.09 -1.36
N GLY A 226 -1.88 15.80 -0.38
CA GLY A 226 -2.97 16.68 0.04
C GLY A 226 -4.09 16.77 -0.98
N MET A 227 -4.28 15.73 -1.80
CA MET A 227 -5.32 15.64 -2.81
C MET A 227 -6.37 14.61 -2.41
N GLU A 228 -7.61 14.85 -2.85
CA GLU A 228 -8.64 13.81 -2.79
C GLU A 228 -8.43 12.85 -3.97
N PRO A 229 -8.39 11.53 -3.74
CA PRO A 229 -8.29 10.56 -4.82
C PRO A 229 -9.54 10.55 -5.72
N PRO A 230 -9.41 10.13 -6.99
CA PRO A 230 -10.55 9.79 -7.84
C PRO A 230 -11.44 8.72 -7.19
N GLU A 231 -12.72 8.66 -7.60
CA GLU A 231 -13.71 7.79 -6.96
C GLU A 231 -13.29 6.32 -6.93
N GLU A 232 -12.68 5.82 -8.01
CA GLU A 232 -12.19 4.45 -8.09
C GLU A 232 -11.04 4.14 -7.12
N TYR A 233 -10.39 5.13 -6.53
CA TYR A 233 -9.33 4.95 -5.54
C TYR A 233 -9.78 5.35 -4.13
N LYS A 234 -11.06 5.66 -3.91
CA LYS A 234 -11.61 5.87 -2.57
C LYS A 234 -11.94 4.56 -1.89
N VAL A 235 -10.90 3.79 -1.58
CA VAL A 235 -11.02 2.47 -0.96
C VAL A 235 -10.51 2.44 0.47
N LEU A 236 -11.03 1.52 1.27
CA LEU A 236 -10.56 1.23 2.63
C LEU A 236 -9.67 -0.01 2.66
N GLY A 237 -8.63 0.04 3.48
CA GLY A 237 -7.68 -1.06 3.65
C GLY A 237 -6.23 -0.59 3.65
N HIS A 238 -5.34 -1.51 4.01
CA HIS A 238 -3.91 -1.26 4.09
C HIS A 238 -3.31 -1.06 2.69
N GLY A 239 -2.73 0.12 2.48
CA GLY A 239 -1.78 0.39 1.41
C GLY A 239 -0.36 0.29 1.96
N GLN A 240 0.43 1.35 1.84
CA GLN A 240 1.78 1.33 2.39
C GLN A 240 1.76 1.49 3.91
N TYR A 241 2.42 0.58 4.62
CA TYR A 241 2.40 0.56 6.08
C TYR A 241 2.89 1.86 6.71
N ARG A 242 3.87 2.53 6.08
CA ARG A 242 4.42 3.82 6.55
C ARG A 242 3.35 4.92 6.69
N PHE A 243 2.21 4.80 6.00
CA PHE A 243 1.10 5.75 6.11
C PHE A 243 0.06 5.35 7.16
N THR A 244 -0.06 4.06 7.51
CA THR A 244 -0.89 3.62 8.64
C THR A 244 -0.52 4.39 9.92
N GLY A 245 0.77 4.53 10.21
CA GLY A 245 1.23 5.33 11.34
C GLY A 245 0.79 6.80 11.29
N LYS A 246 0.61 7.38 10.11
CA LYS A 246 0.05 8.73 9.98
C LYS A 246 -1.44 8.74 10.25
N TYR A 247 -2.18 7.77 9.69
CA TYR A 247 -3.62 7.64 9.89
C TYR A 247 -3.99 7.48 11.37
N ASP A 248 -3.14 6.82 12.16
CA ASP A 248 -3.36 6.65 13.60
C ASP A 248 -3.00 7.88 14.45
N ASN A 249 -2.05 8.69 14.01
CA ASN A 249 -1.40 9.69 14.88
C ASN A 249 -1.57 11.14 14.43
N PHE A 250 -2.06 11.37 13.21
CA PHE A 250 -2.18 12.70 12.63
C PHE A 250 -3.65 13.07 12.52
N ASP A 251 -4.01 14.18 13.16
CA ASP A 251 -5.37 14.72 13.22
C ASP A 251 -5.99 15.05 11.84
N LEU A 252 -5.17 15.03 10.78
CA LEU A 252 -5.55 15.36 9.41
C LEU A 252 -6.26 14.20 8.69
N TYR A 253 -5.95 12.96 9.06
CA TYR A 253 -6.39 11.80 8.30
C TYR A 253 -7.44 11.00 9.05
N PRO A 254 -8.59 10.71 8.40
CA PRO A 254 -9.40 9.56 8.76
C PRO A 254 -8.60 8.25 8.74
N PRO A 255 -9.06 7.20 9.45
CA PRO A 255 -8.37 5.92 9.51
C PRO A 255 -8.62 5.07 8.25
N TYR A 256 -8.13 5.53 7.08
CA TYR A 256 -8.37 4.88 5.77
C TYR A 256 -7.88 3.42 5.68
N HIS A 257 -6.94 3.04 6.56
CA HIS A 257 -6.42 1.68 6.61
C HIS A 257 -7.40 0.68 7.25
N LEU A 258 -8.38 1.15 8.04
CA LEU A 258 -9.38 0.31 8.67
C LEU A 258 -10.51 0.00 7.69
N ILE A 259 -10.72 -1.29 7.43
CA ILE A 259 -11.72 -1.77 6.46
C ILE A 259 -13.17 -1.49 6.87
N ASP A 260 -13.41 -1.22 8.16
CA ASP A 260 -14.71 -0.96 8.76
C ASP A 260 -14.93 0.52 9.12
N ALA A 261 -14.01 1.41 8.71
CA ALA A 261 -14.15 2.84 8.95
C ALA A 261 -15.35 3.45 8.21
N ASP A 262 -16.14 4.25 8.91
CA ASP A 262 -17.24 5.02 8.32
C ASP A 262 -16.71 6.37 7.79
N ILE A 263 -16.20 6.36 6.56
CA ILE A 263 -15.64 7.54 5.89
C ILE A 263 -16.47 7.83 4.63
N PRO A 264 -17.09 9.02 4.50
CA PRO A 264 -17.95 9.34 3.36
C PRO A 264 -17.25 9.16 2.01
N GLY A 265 -17.84 8.34 1.14
CA GLY A 265 -17.33 8.06 -0.20
C GLY A 265 -16.22 7.01 -0.26
N TYR A 266 -15.84 6.39 0.88
CA TYR A 266 -14.86 5.32 0.92
C TYR A 266 -15.52 3.99 1.27
N THR A 267 -15.09 2.92 0.61
CA THR A 267 -15.64 1.57 0.78
C THR A 267 -14.53 0.54 0.84
N HIS A 268 -14.73 -0.52 1.63
CA HIS A 268 -13.94 -1.73 1.48
C HIS A 268 -14.60 -2.63 0.42
N GLU A 269 -13.93 -2.79 -0.72
CA GLU A 269 -14.48 -3.50 -1.88
C GLU A 269 -13.82 -4.85 -2.13
N PHE A 270 -12.67 -5.11 -1.49
CA PHE A 270 -12.03 -6.41 -1.61
C PHE A 270 -12.94 -7.48 -1.03
N ARG A 271 -13.37 -8.38 -1.90
CA ARG A 271 -14.04 -9.61 -1.54
C ARG A 271 -13.31 -10.69 -2.30
N PRO A 272 -12.47 -11.51 -1.65
CA PRO A 272 -11.90 -12.65 -2.35
C PRO A 272 -13.08 -13.46 -2.88
N ASP A 273 -13.04 -13.84 -4.16
CA ASP A 273 -14.04 -14.73 -4.72
C ASP A 273 -14.06 -15.98 -3.85
N LEU A 274 -15.16 -16.13 -3.13
CA LEU A 274 -15.28 -17.22 -2.20
C LEU A 274 -15.37 -18.51 -3.02
N PRO A 275 -14.70 -19.59 -2.60
CA PRO A 275 -14.85 -20.89 -3.26
C PRO A 275 -16.27 -21.46 -3.15
N ILE A 276 -17.17 -20.77 -2.44
CA ILE A 276 -18.60 -21.04 -2.32
C ILE A 276 -19.43 -20.00 -3.07
N THR A 277 -20.31 -20.48 -3.94
CA THR A 277 -21.29 -19.67 -4.67
C THR A 277 -22.30 -19.02 -3.72
N TRP A 278 -22.98 -17.96 -4.17
CA TRP A 278 -24.06 -17.32 -3.40
C TRP A 278 -25.20 -18.30 -3.06
N GLU A 279 -25.46 -19.28 -3.91
CA GLU A 279 -26.46 -20.33 -3.67
C GLU A 279 -26.02 -21.27 -2.54
N GLU A 280 -24.74 -21.70 -2.53
CA GLU A 280 -24.16 -22.49 -1.44
C GLU A 280 -24.12 -21.71 -0.13
N LEU A 281 -23.77 -20.42 -0.17
CA LEU A 281 -23.83 -19.52 0.99
C LEU A 281 -25.22 -19.48 1.63
N VAL A 282 -26.28 -19.38 0.82
CA VAL A 282 -27.67 -19.36 1.30
C VAL A 282 -28.05 -20.71 1.94
N GLU A 283 -27.60 -21.83 1.37
CA GLU A 283 -27.82 -23.16 1.94
C GLU A 283 -27.08 -23.38 3.28
N MET A 284 -25.95 -22.70 3.47
CA MET A 284 -25.13 -22.79 4.70
C MET A 284 -25.59 -21.84 5.82
N THR A 285 -26.48 -20.90 5.53
CA THR A 285 -27.03 -19.96 6.51
C THR A 285 -28.44 -20.38 6.95
N ASP A 286 -28.63 -20.59 8.25
CA ASP A 286 -29.95 -20.80 8.87
C ASP A 286 -30.37 -19.53 9.64
N PRO A 287 -31.38 -18.78 9.16
CA PRO A 287 -31.87 -17.58 9.84
C PRO A 287 -32.55 -17.88 11.20
N GLY A 288 -32.80 -19.15 11.53
CA GLY A 288 -33.29 -19.60 12.84
C GLY A 288 -32.20 -19.89 13.86
N ARG A 289 -30.93 -19.83 13.47
CA ARG A 289 -29.76 -20.10 14.32
C ARG A 289 -29.30 -18.82 15.05
N ASN A 290 -28.84 -18.98 16.29
CA ASN A 290 -28.57 -17.86 17.19
C ASN A 290 -27.13 -17.31 17.11
N ASP A 291 -26.33 -17.86 16.20
CA ASP A 291 -24.96 -17.46 15.87
C ASP A 291 -24.94 -16.58 14.61
N SER A 292 -23.94 -15.69 14.51
CA SER A 292 -23.85 -14.74 13.40
C SER A 292 -23.70 -15.46 12.07
N ILE A 293 -24.19 -14.84 10.97
CA ILE A 293 -24.02 -15.34 9.60
C ILE A 293 -22.56 -15.72 9.36
N TYR A 294 -21.61 -14.85 9.74
CA TYR A 294 -20.18 -15.12 9.70
C TYR A 294 -19.79 -16.42 10.43
N SER A 295 -20.30 -16.66 11.65
CA SER A 295 -20.01 -17.88 12.41
C SER A 295 -20.54 -19.15 11.74
N GLN A 296 -21.61 -19.03 10.95
CA GLN A 296 -22.23 -20.15 10.24
C GLN A 296 -21.46 -20.51 8.97
N ILE A 297 -20.88 -19.52 8.29
CA ILE A 297 -20.20 -19.71 7.01
C ILE A 297 -18.67 -19.74 7.11
N LYS A 298 -18.08 -19.28 8.24
CA LYS A 298 -16.61 -19.20 8.42
C LYS A 298 -15.87 -20.51 8.20
N GLY A 299 -16.52 -21.66 8.41
CA GLY A 299 -15.95 -22.96 8.07
C GLY A 299 -15.68 -23.03 6.57
N ALA A 300 -16.70 -22.83 5.74
CA ALA A 300 -16.55 -22.89 4.28
C ALA A 300 -15.89 -21.66 3.63
N LEU A 301 -15.80 -20.53 4.33
CA LEU A 301 -15.02 -19.37 3.86
C LEU A 301 -13.51 -19.65 3.84
N PHE A 302 -13.05 -20.58 4.67
CA PHE A 302 -11.62 -20.79 4.92
C PHE A 302 -11.17 -22.26 4.92
N SER A 303 -12.10 -23.23 4.89
CA SER A 303 -11.79 -24.65 4.78
C SER A 303 -11.69 -25.11 3.34
N ARG A 304 -10.63 -25.84 3.03
CA ARG A 304 -10.73 -27.07 2.24
C ARG A 304 -10.44 -28.30 3.10
#